data_AF-A0A521BSZ0-F1
#
_entry.id   AF-A0A521BSZ0-F1
#
_cell.length_a   1.000
_cell.length_b   1.000
_cell.length_c   1.000
_cell.angle_alpha   90.00
_cell.angle_beta   90.00
_cell.angle_gamma   90.00
#
_symmetry.space_group_name_H-M   'P 1'
#
loop_
_entity.id
_entity.type
_entity.pdbx_description
1 polymer ?
#
loop_
_entity_poly.entity_id
_entity_poly.type
_entity_poly.pdbx_seq_one_letter_code
_entity_poly.pdbx_strand_id
1 'polypeptide(L)' 'MALQQFDPLWDELFPAEQTRIIALSVKRVDIGTDAISVRMRIDGLAELAQELMQSAEDKDAAA' A
#
# COMPACT_ATOMS: atom_id res chain seq x y z
N MET A 1 6.51 7.56 10.56
CA MET A 1 5.33 7.63 9.66
C MET A 1 4.78 6.22 9.50
N ALA A 2 3.46 5.99 9.51
CA ALA A 2 2.89 4.63 9.47
C ALA A 2 3.35 3.76 8.29
N LEU A 3 3.67 4.36 7.14
CA LEU A 3 4.25 3.64 6.02
C LEU A 3 5.64 3.02 6.31
N GLN A 4 6.38 3.51 7.30
CA GLN A 4 7.64 2.88 7.70
C GLN A 4 7.43 1.56 8.46
N GLN A 5 6.24 1.36 9.07
CA GLN A 5 5.87 0.08 9.68
C GLN A 5 5.26 -0.88 8.65
N PHE A 6 4.89 -0.39 7.47
CA PHE A 6 4.39 -1.22 6.38
C PHE A 6 5.51 -2.03 5.72
N ASP A 7 6.73 -1.50 5.62
CA ASP A 7 7.87 -2.20 5.02
C ASP A 7 8.15 -3.57 5.69
N PRO A 8 8.25 -3.69 7.03
CA PRO A 8 8.39 -4.98 7.69
C PRO A 8 7.18 -5.92 7.48
N LEU A 9 5.96 -5.40 7.49
CA LEU A 9 4.73 -6.19 7.33
C LEU A 9 4.59 -6.73 5.89
N TRP A 10 5.08 -5.98 4.90
CA TRP A 10 5.00 -6.33 3.48
C TRP A 10 5.65 -7.69 3.18
N ASP A 11 6.80 -7.96 3.81
CA ASP A 11 7.54 -9.21 3.63
C ASP A 11 6.85 -10.42 4.30
N GLU A 12 5.94 -10.18 5.25
CA GLU A 12 5.17 -11.22 5.93
C GLU A 12 3.86 -11.58 5.21
N LEU A 13 3.42 -10.75 4.25
CA LEU A 13 2.19 -10.99 3.48
C LEU A 13 2.32 -12.19 2.54
N PHE A 14 1.22 -12.92 2.36
CA PHE A 14 1.18 -13.96 1.34
C PHE A 14 1.32 -13.34 -0.07
N PRO A 15 1.90 -14.05 -1.06
CA PRO A 15 2.09 -13.51 -2.41
C PRO A 15 0.81 -12.98 -3.08
N ALA A 16 -0.33 -13.61 -2.78
CA ALA A 16 -1.64 -13.17 -3.28
C ALA A 16 -2.06 -11.81 -2.69
N GLU A 17 -1.71 -11.54 -1.44
CA GLU A 17 -2.04 -10.29 -0.75
C GLU A 17 -1.16 -9.15 -1.27
N GLN A 18 0.14 -9.38 -1.45
CA GLN A 18 1.04 -8.43 -2.11
C GLN A 18 0.52 -8.07 -3.51
N THR A 19 0.12 -9.08 -4.29
CA THR A 19 -0.46 -8.89 -5.64
C THR A 19 -1.70 -8.01 -5.58
N ARG A 20 -2.60 -8.26 -4.62
CA ARG A 20 -3.83 -7.48 -4.46
C ARG A 20 -3.54 -6.03 -4.13
N ILE A 21 -2.58 -5.76 -3.23
CA ILE A 21 -2.19 -4.38 -2.88
C ILE A 21 -1.60 -3.67 -4.10
N ILE A 22 -0.69 -4.30 -4.84
CA ILE A 22 -0.14 -3.71 -6.08
C ILE A 22 -1.26 -3.41 -7.08
N ALA A 23 -2.21 -4.33 -7.28
CA ALA A 23 -3.32 -4.15 -8.22
C ALA A 23 -4.25 -2.98 -7.84
N LEU A 24 -4.44 -2.73 -6.55
CA LEU A 24 -5.22 -1.60 -6.05
C LEU A 24 -4.46 -0.27 -6.21
N SER A 25 -3.15 -0.29 -5.99
CA SER A 25 -2.28 0.89 -6.08
C SER A 25 -1.93 1.30 -7.50
N VAL A 26 -1.95 0.38 -8.47
CA VAL A 26 -1.57 0.68 -9.86
C VAL A 26 -2.79 1.12 -10.67
N LYS A 27 -2.69 2.30 -11.29
CA LYS A 27 -3.70 2.85 -12.20
C LYS A 27 -3.55 2.28 -13.61
N ARG A 28 -2.31 2.21 -14.10
CA ARG A 28 -2.01 1.71 -15.45
C ARG A 28 -0.55 1.28 -15.53
N VAL A 29 -0.28 0.24 -16.30
CA VAL A 29 1.07 -0.15 -16.71
C VAL A 29 1.14 -0.05 -18.23
N ASP A 30 2.11 0.71 -18.73
CA ASP A 30 2.45 0.79 -20.15
C ASP A 30 3.79 0.09 -20.35
N ILE A 31 3.80 -0.97 -21.16
CA ILE A 31 4.97 -1.80 -21.44
C ILE A 31 5.47 -1.46 -22.84
N GLY A 32 6.68 -0.94 -22.93
CA GLY A 32 7.42 -0.75 -24.16
C GLY A 32 8.57 -1.74 -24.29
N THR A 33 9.24 -1.75 -25.44
CA THR A 33 10.41 -2.58 -25.71
C THR A 33 11.61 -2.23 -24.83
N ASP A 34 11.78 -0.95 -24.51
CA ASP A 34 12.96 -0.43 -23.82
C ASP A 34 12.65 0.12 -22.42
N ALA A 35 11.36 0.25 -22.08
CA ALA A 35 10.93 0.83 -20.80
C ALA A 35 9.55 0.34 -20.36
N ILE A 36 9.35 0.32 -19.04
CA ILE A 36 8.05 0.15 -18.41
C ILE A 36 7.68 1.48 -17.74
N SER A 37 6.47 1.96 -17.99
CA SER A 37 5.90 3.12 -17.30
C SER A 37 4.74 2.67 -16.41
N VAL A 38 4.83 2.97 -15.12
CA VAL A 38 3.78 2.64 -14.14
C VAL A 38 3.13 3.92 -13.67
N ARG A 39 1.80 4.00 -13.81
CA ARG A 39 0.98 5.07 -13.25
C ARG A 39 0.34 4.57 -11.98
N MET A 40 0.55 5.27 -10.87
CA MET A 40 -0.04 4.96 -9.57
C MET A 40 -1.42 5.61 -9.40
N ARG A 41 -2.31 4.97 -8.64
CA ARG A 41 -3.49 5.58 -8.02
C ARG A 41 -3.01 6.12 -6.68
N ILE A 42 -2.95 7.44 -6.56
CA ILE A 42 -2.43 8.13 -5.37
C ILE A 42 -3.54 8.94 -4.70
N ASP A 43 -4.61 9.19 -5.45
CA ASP A 43 -5.92 9.60 -4.98
C ASP A 43 -6.39 8.67 -3.84
N GLY A 44 -6.60 9.26 -2.66
CA GLY A 44 -7.07 8.57 -1.45
C GLY A 44 -6.02 7.80 -0.65
N LEU A 45 -4.78 7.64 -1.13
CA LEU A 45 -3.75 6.87 -0.42
C LEU A 45 -3.25 7.57 0.86
N ALA A 46 -3.23 8.91 0.85
CA ALA A 46 -2.91 9.70 2.03
C ALA A 46 -4.01 9.63 3.10
N GLU A 47 -5.28 9.61 2.68
CA GLU A 47 -6.44 9.39 3.56
C GLU A 47 -6.42 7.99 4.16
N LEU A 48 -6.19 6.96 3.34
CA LEU A 48 -6.03 5.58 3.81
C LEU A 48 -4.87 5.45 4.82
N ALA A 49 -3.74 6.11 4.57
CA ALA A 49 -2.62 6.10 5.52
C ALA A 49 -2.99 6.75 6.87
N GLN A 50 -3.82 7.81 6.85
CA GLN A 50 -4.34 8.41 8.07
C GLN A 50 -5.34 7.49 8.80
N GLU A 51 -6.25 6.84 8.08
CA GLU A 51 -7.20 5.87 8.66
C GLU A 51 -6.48 4.67 9.30
N LEU A 52 -5.44 4.16 8.65
CA LEU A 52 -4.63 3.06 9.20
C LEU A 52 -3.86 3.48 10.46
N MET A 53 -3.39 4.73 10.55
CA MET A 53 -2.79 5.27 11.77
C MET A 53 -3.80 5.35 12.91
N GLN A 54 -4.99 5.90 12.65
CA GLN A 54 -6.05 6.01 13.66
C GLN A 54 -6.53 4.62 14.12
N SER A 55 -6.67 3.68 13.20
CA SER A 55 -7.06 2.29 13.51
C SER A 55 -6.00 1.53 14.32
N ALA A 56 -4.72 1.88 14.16
CA ALA A 56 -3.64 1.31 14.96
C ALA A 56 -3.62 1.91 16.38
N GLU A 57 -3.83 3.22 16.53
CA GLU A 57 -3.93 3.90 17.83
C GLU A 57 -5.15 3.42 18.65
N ASP A 58 -6.28 3.17 18.00
CA ASP A 58 -7.49 2.63 18.64
C ASP A 58 -7.31 1.19 19.17
N LYS A 59 -6.44 0.39 18.53
CA LYS A 59 -6.11 -0.97 18.98
C LYS A 59 -5.18 -0.99 20.19
N ASP A 60 -4.23 -0.06 20.26
CA ASP A 60 -3.32 0.08 21.41
C ASP A 60 -4.01 0.69 22.64
N ALA A 61 -5.01 1.55 22.45
CA ALA A 61 -5.80 2.12 23.55
C ALA A 61 -6.78 1.12 24.20
N ALA A 62 -7.05 -0.01 23.54
CA ALA A 62 -7.96 -1.06 23.99
C ALA A 62 -7.25 -2.29 24.58
N ALA A 63 -5.91 -2.29 24.66
CA ALA A 63 -5.07 -3.35 25.23
C ALA A 63 -4.47 -2.94 26.59
#